data_AF-A0AAU6GN56-F1
#
_entry.id   AF-A0AAU6GN56-F1
#
_cell.length_a   1.000
_cell.length_b   1.000
_cell.length_c   1.000
_cell.angle_alpha   90.00
_cell.angle_beta   90.00
_cell.angle_gamma   90.00
#
_symmetry.space_group_name_H-M   'P 1'
#
loop_
_entity.id
_entity.type
_entity.pdbx_description
1 polymer ?
#
loop_
_entity_poly.entity_id
_entity_poly.type
_entity_poly.pdbx_seq_one_letter_code
_entity_poly.pdbx_strand_id
1 'polypeptide(L)'
;MDKQELRAPAGRERMRVAEAREALAEAVADVRQTALNVDAWDDMGAGNLPQAAWDLARSTTLPDKEANARRVSEAFTVDPGYLYSKGIDNLAFGTAVQTMRLALNELDAAVESADPD
;
A
#
# COMPACT_ATOMS: atom_id res chain seq x y z
N MET A 1 32.27 -8.52 24.06
CA MET A 1 31.02 -8.23 23.33
C MET A 1 31.39 -8.17 21.86
N ASP A 2 31.07 -9.24 21.12
CA ASP A 2 31.59 -9.48 19.77
C ASP A 2 30.85 -8.68 18.71
N LYS A 3 31.60 -8.00 17.84
CA LYS A 3 31.06 -7.20 16.72
C LYS A 3 30.25 -8.03 15.71
N GLN A 4 30.32 -9.36 15.78
CA GLN A 4 29.53 -10.28 14.96
C GLN A 4 28.08 -10.41 15.44
N GLU A 5 27.82 -10.35 16.75
CA GLU A 5 26.47 -10.47 17.32
C GLU A 5 25.61 -9.23 17.07
N LEU A 6 26.23 -8.05 16.92
CA LEU A 6 25.53 -6.80 16.55
C LEU A 6 25.19 -6.71 15.05
N ARG A 7 25.88 -7.46 14.17
CA ARG A 7 25.63 -7.41 12.71
C ARG A 7 24.47 -8.32 12.27
N ALA A 8 24.27 -9.44 12.94
CA ALA A 8 23.19 -10.39 12.65
C ALA A 8 21.77 -9.80 12.84
N PRO A 9 21.44 -9.07 13.93
CA PRO A 9 20.12 -8.45 14.11
C PRO A 9 19.87 -7.33 13.08
N ALA A 10 20.83 -6.43 12.90
CA ALA A 10 20.74 -5.37 11.90
C ALA A 10 20.57 -5.90 10.45
N GLY A 11 21.14 -7.07 10.14
CA GLY A 11 20.94 -7.74 8.85
C GLY A 11 19.51 -8.28 8.67
N ARG A 12 18.92 -8.87 9.71
CA ARG A 12 17.54 -9.39 9.67
C ARG A 12 16.51 -8.27 9.59
N GLU A 13 16.72 -7.16 10.29
CA GLU A 13 15.85 -5.99 10.24
C GLU A 13 15.81 -5.37 8.84
N ARG A 14 16.95 -5.18 8.20
CA ARG A 14 17.01 -4.70 6.81
C ARG A 14 16.32 -5.65 5.82
N MET A 15 16.45 -6.95 6.04
CA MET A 15 15.77 -7.97 5.23
C MET A 15 14.26 -7.87 5.38
N ARG A 16 13.74 -7.75 6.61
CA ARG A 16 12.29 -7.54 6.86
C ARG A 16 11.75 -6.29 6.19
N VAL A 17 12.49 -5.17 6.22
CA VAL A 17 12.10 -3.93 5.52
C VAL A 17 12.08 -4.14 4.00
N ALA A 18 13.04 -4.89 3.45
CA ALA A 18 13.05 -5.20 2.02
C ALA A 18 11.87 -6.09 1.60
N GLU A 19 11.56 -7.12 2.38
CA GLU A 19 10.42 -8.01 2.17
C GLU A 19 9.08 -7.24 2.25
N ALA A 20 8.93 -6.35 3.24
CA ALA A 20 7.73 -5.52 3.37
C ALA A 20 7.56 -4.54 2.18
N ARG A 21 8.67 -4.00 1.65
CA ARG A 21 8.67 -3.16 0.44
C ARG A 21 8.30 -3.95 -0.81
N GLU A 22 8.72 -5.20 -0.91
CA GLU A 22 8.34 -6.11 -1.99
C GLU A 22 6.85 -6.44 -1.93
N ALA A 23 6.33 -6.81 -0.76
CA ALA A 23 4.90 -7.04 -0.54
C ALA A 23 4.05 -5.80 -0.87
N LEU A 24 4.51 -4.60 -0.49
CA LEU A 24 3.86 -3.36 -0.87
C LEU A 24 3.88 -3.14 -2.39
N ALA A 25 5.00 -3.46 -3.06
CA ALA A 25 5.09 -3.31 -4.50
C ALA A 25 4.12 -4.25 -5.26
N GLU A 26 3.92 -5.46 -4.76
CA GLU A 26 2.90 -6.40 -5.26
C GLU A 26 1.48 -5.87 -5.05
N ALA A 27 1.15 -5.45 -3.83
CA ALA A 27 -0.18 -4.88 -3.53
C ALA A 27 -0.47 -3.61 -4.34
N VAL A 28 0.54 -2.77 -4.57
CA VAL A 28 0.43 -1.62 -5.48
C VAL A 28 0.13 -2.08 -6.91
N ALA A 29 0.75 -3.15 -7.41
CA ALA A 29 0.45 -3.65 -8.75
C ALA A 29 -1.03 -4.04 -8.90
N ASP A 30 -1.62 -4.65 -7.88
CA ASP A 30 -3.05 -5.00 -7.86
C ASP A 30 -3.95 -3.76 -7.85
N VAL A 31 -3.61 -2.74 -7.05
CA VAL A 31 -4.34 -1.46 -7.06
C VAL A 31 -4.26 -0.80 -8.43
N ARG A 32 -3.09 -0.82 -9.08
CA ARG A 32 -2.92 -0.27 -10.42
C ARG A 32 -3.78 -1.00 -11.45
N GLN A 33 -3.80 -2.33 -11.39
CA GLN A 33 -4.56 -3.14 -12.32
C GLN A 33 -6.07 -2.96 -12.15
N THR A 34 -6.55 -2.93 -10.91
CA THR A 34 -7.99 -2.78 -10.61
C THR A 34 -8.48 -1.36 -10.85
N ALA A 35 -7.68 -0.33 -10.61
CA ALA A 35 -8.03 1.07 -10.86
C ALA A 35 -8.41 1.35 -12.32
N LEU A 36 -7.83 0.61 -13.27
CA LEU A 36 -8.13 0.75 -14.70
C LEU A 36 -9.54 0.29 -15.07
N ASN A 37 -10.17 -0.52 -14.22
CA ASN A 37 -11.49 -1.10 -14.46
C ASN A 37 -12.60 -0.38 -13.66
N VAL A 38 -12.26 0.63 -12.85
CA VAL A 38 -13.25 1.38 -12.07
C VAL A 38 -13.95 2.39 -12.98
N ASP A 39 -15.20 2.08 -13.34
CA ASP A 39 -16.04 2.93 -14.18
C ASP A 39 -16.62 4.15 -13.43
N ALA A 40 -16.84 4.01 -12.12
CA ALA A 40 -17.42 5.04 -11.28
C ALA A 40 -16.70 5.14 -9.93
N TRP A 41 -16.09 6.30 -9.69
CA TRP A 41 -15.39 6.60 -8.44
C TRP A 41 -16.29 7.26 -7.40
N ASP A 42 -17.51 7.60 -7.77
CA ASP A 42 -18.47 8.27 -6.89
C ASP A 42 -18.77 7.42 -5.64
N ASP A 43 -18.69 8.07 -4.49
CA ASP A 43 -18.83 7.49 -3.15
C ASP A 43 -17.80 6.40 -2.78
N MET A 44 -16.70 6.27 -3.53
CA MET A 44 -15.59 5.38 -3.13
C MET A 44 -14.64 6.03 -2.11
N GLY A 45 -14.70 7.34 -1.94
CA GLY A 45 -13.83 8.05 -1.05
C GLY A 45 -13.90 9.57 -1.21
N ALA A 46 -12.83 10.23 -0.79
CA ALA A 46 -12.63 11.65 -1.03
C ALA A 46 -12.52 11.94 -2.54
N GLY A 47 -12.88 13.17 -2.94
CA GLY A 47 -12.90 13.58 -4.35
C GLY A 47 -11.54 13.54 -5.06
N ASN A 48 -10.43 13.42 -4.32
CA ASN A 48 -9.09 13.26 -4.86
C ASN A 48 -8.67 11.78 -5.06
N LEU A 49 -9.49 10.81 -4.68
CA LEU A 49 -9.20 9.37 -4.84
C LEU A 49 -8.83 8.97 -6.28
N PRO A 50 -9.56 9.41 -7.33
CA PRO A 50 -9.19 9.05 -8.70
C PRO A 50 -7.79 9.55 -9.05
N GLN A 51 -7.46 10.79 -8.69
CA GLN A 51 -6.14 11.35 -8.95
C GLN A 51 -5.04 10.61 -8.18
N ALA A 52 -5.27 10.26 -6.92
CA ALA A 52 -4.33 9.47 -6.13
C ALA A 52 -4.06 8.09 -6.76
N ALA A 53 -5.12 7.40 -7.22
CA ALA A 53 -4.99 6.12 -7.92
C ALA A 53 -4.22 6.26 -9.24
N TRP A 54 -4.45 7.34 -9.99
CA TRP A 54 -3.71 7.64 -11.22
C TRP A 54 -2.23 7.98 -10.99
N ASP A 55 -1.92 8.72 -9.94
CA ASP A 55 -0.53 9.03 -9.55
C ASP A 55 0.20 7.74 -9.14
N LEU A 56 -0.45 6.88 -8.36
CA LEU A 56 0.06 5.56 -8.00
C LEU A 56 0.29 4.69 -9.25
N ALA A 57 -0.65 4.71 -10.20
CA ALA A 57 -0.54 3.97 -11.47
C ALA A 57 0.65 4.38 -12.34
N ARG A 58 1.12 5.62 -12.21
CA ARG A 58 2.27 6.15 -12.95
C ARG A 58 3.59 6.10 -12.16
N SER A 59 3.55 5.70 -10.90
CA SER A 59 4.74 5.65 -10.04
C SER A 59 5.72 4.57 -10.49
N THR A 60 6.97 4.95 -10.73
CA THR A 60 8.03 4.05 -11.22
C THR A 60 9.05 3.72 -10.14
N THR A 61 9.30 4.64 -9.21
CA THR A 61 10.24 4.47 -8.11
C THR A 61 9.55 3.93 -6.86
N LEU A 62 10.29 3.25 -5.99
CA LEU A 62 9.75 2.75 -4.73
C LEU A 62 9.26 3.88 -3.80
N PRO A 63 10.01 4.99 -3.58
CA PRO A 63 9.52 6.10 -2.77
C PRO A 63 8.21 6.72 -3.29
N ASP A 64 8.08 6.87 -4.62
CA ASP A 64 6.85 7.40 -5.22
C ASP A 64 5.67 6.43 -5.03
N LYS A 65 5.92 5.12 -5.17
CA LYS A 65 4.90 4.09 -4.92
C LYS A 65 4.44 4.13 -3.46
N GLU A 66 5.36 4.20 -2.51
CA GLU A 66 5.05 4.31 -1.07
C GLU A 66 4.21 5.57 -0.79
N ALA A 67 4.65 6.73 -1.26
CA ALA A 67 3.96 8.00 -1.06
C ALA A 67 2.56 8.03 -1.69
N ASN A 68 2.43 7.55 -2.93
CA ASN A 68 1.13 7.53 -3.60
C ASN A 68 0.21 6.42 -3.07
N ALA A 69 0.75 5.30 -2.57
CA ALA A 69 -0.03 4.28 -1.87
C ALA A 69 -0.67 4.85 -0.60
N ARG A 70 0.07 5.66 0.17
CA ARG A 70 -0.47 6.37 1.34
C ARG A 70 -1.58 7.35 0.93
N ARG A 71 -1.38 8.13 -0.12
CA ARG A 71 -2.42 9.05 -0.66
C ARG A 71 -3.69 8.30 -1.07
N VAL A 72 -3.56 7.14 -1.73
CA VAL A 72 -4.72 6.30 -2.08
C VAL A 72 -5.40 5.77 -0.82
N SER A 73 -4.62 5.28 0.16
CA SER A 73 -5.14 4.83 1.45
C SER A 73 -5.92 5.95 2.17
N GLU A 74 -5.40 7.17 2.21
CA GLU A 74 -6.07 8.31 2.85
C GLU A 74 -7.34 8.73 2.11
N ALA A 75 -7.31 8.73 0.77
CA ALA A 75 -8.44 9.15 -0.04
C ALA A 75 -9.56 8.10 -0.10
N PHE A 76 -9.27 6.82 0.12
CA PHE A 76 -10.24 5.74 0.08
C PHE A 76 -11.02 5.62 1.39
N THR A 77 -12.16 6.28 1.51
CA THR A 77 -12.92 6.36 2.77
C THR A 77 -14.23 5.57 2.78
N VAL A 78 -14.55 4.86 1.70
CA VAL A 78 -15.77 4.05 1.63
C VAL A 78 -15.72 2.87 2.60
N ASP A 79 -16.87 2.57 3.21
CA ASP A 79 -17.02 1.38 4.05
C ASP A 79 -16.95 0.10 3.18
N PRO A 80 -16.20 -0.94 3.61
CA PRO A 80 -16.09 -2.20 2.86
C PRO A 80 -17.43 -2.86 2.56
N GLY A 81 -18.41 -2.75 3.46
CA GLY A 81 -19.76 -3.29 3.27
C GLY A 81 -20.54 -2.58 2.15
N TYR A 82 -20.17 -1.34 1.83
CA TYR A 82 -20.81 -0.57 0.76
C TYR A 82 -20.27 -0.90 -0.64
N LEU A 83 -19.06 -1.47 -0.74
CA LEU A 83 -18.44 -1.85 -2.02
C LEU A 83 -19.26 -2.87 -2.82
N TYR A 84 -19.94 -3.80 -2.14
CA TYR A 84 -20.80 -4.78 -2.80
C TYR A 84 -21.92 -4.14 -3.63
N SER A 85 -22.40 -2.97 -3.19
CA SER A 85 -23.45 -2.23 -3.91
C SER A 85 -22.93 -1.48 -5.13
N LYS A 86 -21.61 -1.38 -5.30
CA LYS A 86 -20.94 -0.61 -6.36
C LYS A 86 -20.48 -1.46 -7.54
N GLY A 87 -20.60 -2.78 -7.47
CA GLY A 87 -20.21 -3.71 -8.54
C GLY A 87 -18.87 -4.39 -8.32
N ILE A 88 -18.56 -5.36 -9.18
CA ILE A 88 -17.41 -6.27 -9.01
C ILE A 88 -16.07 -5.53 -9.14
N ASP A 89 -15.95 -4.58 -10.07
CA ASP A 89 -14.70 -3.85 -10.28
C ASP A 89 -14.37 -2.91 -9.11
N ASN A 90 -15.37 -2.19 -8.60
CA ASN A 90 -15.22 -1.35 -7.40
C ASN A 90 -14.89 -2.20 -6.17
N LEU A 91 -15.49 -3.38 -6.03
CA LEU A 91 -15.15 -4.33 -4.97
C LEU A 91 -13.71 -4.86 -5.11
N ALA A 92 -13.27 -5.19 -6.32
CA ALA A 92 -11.91 -5.63 -6.59
C ALA A 92 -10.89 -4.55 -6.25
N PHE A 93 -11.13 -3.31 -6.70
CA PHE A 93 -10.29 -2.16 -6.34
C PHE A 93 -10.27 -1.94 -4.83
N GLY A 94 -11.44 -1.93 -4.17
CA GLY A 94 -11.51 -1.74 -2.73
C GLY A 94 -10.76 -2.83 -1.96
N THR A 95 -10.83 -4.08 -2.42
CA THR A 95 -10.06 -5.20 -1.84
C THR A 95 -8.56 -4.98 -2.02
N ALA A 96 -8.11 -4.58 -3.21
CA ALA A 96 -6.71 -4.26 -3.48
C ALA A 96 -6.21 -3.13 -2.59
N VAL A 97 -7.01 -2.08 -2.35
CA VAL A 97 -6.66 -0.99 -1.42
C VAL A 97 -6.52 -1.49 0.02
N GLN A 98 -7.37 -2.42 0.47
CA GLN A 98 -7.21 -3.00 1.81
C GLN A 98 -5.95 -3.85 1.94
N THR A 99 -5.60 -4.64 0.91
CA THR A 99 -4.33 -5.39 0.89
C THR A 99 -3.14 -4.43 0.91
N MET A 100 -3.18 -3.35 0.14
CA MET A 100 -2.14 -2.32 0.13
C MET A 100 -1.99 -1.65 1.51
N ARG A 101 -3.09 -1.40 2.23
CA ARG A 101 -3.06 -0.89 3.61
C ARG A 101 -2.37 -1.84 4.59
N LEU A 102 -2.64 -3.15 4.47
CA LEU A 102 -1.95 -4.15 5.28
C LEU A 102 -0.45 -4.12 5.02
N ALA A 103 -0.03 -4.08 3.75
CA ALA A 103 1.38 -3.99 3.39
C ALA A 103 2.04 -2.68 3.87
N LEU A 104 1.33 -1.55 3.84
CA LEU A 104 1.82 -0.29 4.43
C LEU A 104 2.04 -0.41 5.94
N ASN A 105 1.09 -1.03 6.66
CA ASN A 105 1.22 -1.24 8.10
C ASN A 105 2.38 -2.20 8.44
N GLU A 106 2.59 -3.25 7.64
CA GLU A 106 3.73 -4.15 7.78
C GLU A 106 5.06 -3.45 7.51
N LEU A 107 5.11 -2.57 6.50
CA LEU A 107 6.27 -1.74 6.24
C LEU A 107 6.57 -0.79 7.39
N ASP A 108 5.55 -0.11 7.93
CA ASP A 108 5.71 0.80 9.07
C ASP A 108 6.25 0.05 10.30
N ALA A 109 5.68 -1.12 10.62
CA ALA A 109 6.17 -1.97 11.71
C ALA A 109 7.60 -2.48 11.47
N ALA A 110 7.95 -2.83 10.23
CA ALA A 110 9.30 -3.28 9.89
C ALA A 110 10.32 -2.14 10.05
N VAL A 111 9.99 -0.92 9.60
CA VAL A 111 10.83 0.27 9.72
C VAL A 111 11.01 0.66 11.19
N GLU A 112 9.93 0.74 11.96
CA GLU A 112 9.99 1.04 13.41
C GLU A 112 10.84 0.02 14.17
N SER A 113 10.78 -1.26 13.78
CA SER A 113 11.61 -2.30 14.41
C SER A 113 13.09 -2.26 14.01
N ALA A 114 13.42 -1.63 12.88
CA ALA A 114 14.78 -1.52 12.35
C ALA A 114 15.48 -0.23 12.81
N ASP A 115 14.69 0.76 13.24
CA ASP A 115 15.15 2.01 13.83
C ASP A 115 14.26 2.34 15.06
N PRO A 116 14.34 1.52 16.13
CA PRO A 116 13.69 1.84 17.38
C PRO A 116 14.46 3.00 18.00
N ASP A 117 13.84 4.16 18.10
CA ASP A 117 14.41 5.36 18.77
C ASP A 117 15.19 5.03 20.07
#